data_AF-A0A9Q3JUZ0-F1
#
_entry.id   AF-A0A9Q3JUZ0-F1
#
_cell.length_a   1.000
_cell.length_b   1.000
_cell.length_c   1.000
_cell.angle_alpha   90.00
_cell.angle_beta   90.00
_cell.angle_gamma   90.00
#
_symmetry.space_group_name_H-M   'P 1'
#
loop_
_entity.id
_entity.type
_entity.pdbx_description
1 polymer ?
#
loop_
_entity_poly.entity_id
_entity_poly.type
_entity_poly.pdbx_seq_one_letter_code
_entity_poly.pdbx_strand_id
1 'polypeptide(L)'
;MLHDSPLAGHPGQEKTLKLVKWDFHWSRMTQFIKDYVTSCQQCSRNKNINHKKSGILKPLLIPNGPWICISMDFITQLPLYNSFDSILVIVNRFSKMAVFIPTMSSITSLDLAHLFIKNIFSKHGLPSRI
;
A
#
# COMPACT_ATOMS: atom_id res chain seq x y z
N MET A 1 26.36 18.29 -23.38
CA MET A 1 25.69 17.03 -23.78
C MET A 1 24.20 17.34 -23.97
N LEU A 2 23.51 16.79 -24.98
CA LEU A 2 22.11 17.17 -25.31
C LEU A 2 21.12 16.96 -24.14
N HIS A 3 21.49 16.16 -23.15
CA HIS A 3 20.71 15.97 -21.92
C HIS A 3 20.57 17.24 -21.06
N ASP A 4 21.64 18.04 -20.90
CA ASP A 4 21.64 19.23 -20.03
C ASP A 4 21.38 20.53 -20.79
N SER A 5 21.02 20.44 -22.07
CA SER A 5 20.59 21.61 -22.81
C SER A 5 19.33 22.17 -22.13
N PRO A 6 19.29 23.48 -21.78
CA PRO A 6 18.12 24.10 -21.16
C PRO A 6 16.81 23.87 -21.94
N LEU A 7 16.92 23.70 -23.26
CA LEU A 7 15.79 23.46 -24.16
C LEU A 7 15.39 21.98 -24.28
N ALA A 8 16.26 21.04 -23.88
CA ALA A 8 16.01 19.61 -24.06
C ALA A 8 15.19 18.97 -22.93
N GLY A 9 15.20 19.59 -21.73
CA GLY A 9 14.38 19.16 -20.60
C GLY A 9 14.77 17.81 -20.00
N HIS A 10 16.07 17.52 -19.89
CA HIS A 10 16.59 16.30 -19.27
C HIS A 10 15.95 14.98 -19.79
N PRO A 11 16.05 14.71 -21.11
CA PRO A 11 15.48 13.51 -21.70
C PRO A 11 16.05 12.23 -21.08
N GLY A 12 15.20 11.21 -20.97
CA GLY A 12 15.62 9.87 -20.55
C GLY A 12 16.61 9.22 -21.54
N GLN A 13 17.26 8.15 -21.11
CA GLN A 13 18.38 7.50 -21.82
C GLN A 13 18.10 7.26 -23.31
N GLU A 14 16.94 6.70 -23.66
CA GLU A 14 16.59 6.41 -25.07
C GLU A 14 16.38 7.65 -25.91
N LYS A 15 15.73 8.68 -25.35
CA LYS A 15 15.48 9.94 -26.06
C LYS A 15 16.78 10.71 -26.26
N THR A 16 17.65 10.73 -25.26
CA THR A 16 19.00 11.29 -25.38
C THR A 16 19.83 10.55 -26.42
N LEU A 17 19.78 9.21 -26.45
CA LEU A 17 20.47 8.41 -27.44
C LEU A 17 20.01 8.71 -28.87
N LYS A 18 18.68 8.83 -29.08
CA LYS A 18 18.13 9.18 -30.39
C LYS A 18 18.60 10.55 -30.85
N LEU A 19 18.56 11.56 -29.97
CA LEU A 19 18.98 12.92 -30.31
C LEU A 19 20.46 12.99 -30.67
N VAL A 20 21.34 12.33 -29.90
CA VAL A 20 22.78 12.37 -30.16
C VAL A 20 23.16 11.60 -31.43
N LYS A 21 22.44 10.51 -31.73
CA LYS A 21 22.66 9.68 -32.92
C LYS A 21 22.39 10.41 -34.25
N TRP A 22 21.66 11.51 -34.24
CA TRP A 22 21.36 12.26 -35.47
C TRP A 22 22.61 12.93 -36.04
N ASP A 23 23.45 13.51 -35.19
CA ASP A 23 24.60 14.32 -35.61
C ASP A 23 25.95 13.65 -35.34
N PHE A 24 25.99 12.62 -34.48
CA PHE A 24 27.24 12.01 -34.02
C PHE A 24 27.18 10.49 -33.97
N HIS A 25 28.30 9.85 -34.30
CA HIS A 25 28.48 8.41 -34.16
C HIS A 25 29.91 8.07 -33.72
N TRP A 26 30.04 7.33 -32.63
CA TRP A 26 31.33 6.82 -32.14
C TRP A 26 31.17 5.49 -31.39
N SER A 27 32.28 4.78 -31.21
CA SER A 27 32.28 3.49 -30.51
C SER A 27 31.81 3.64 -29.06
N ARG A 28 30.97 2.70 -28.58
CA ARG A 28 30.41 2.69 -27.21
C ARG A 28 29.54 3.91 -26.82
N MET A 29 29.11 4.72 -27.78
CA MET A 29 28.22 5.88 -27.55
C MET A 29 26.98 5.54 -26.70
N THR A 30 26.33 4.42 -26.99
CA THR A 30 25.14 3.98 -26.23
C THR A 30 25.43 3.81 -24.75
N GLN A 31 26.57 3.20 -24.40
CA GLN A 31 26.96 2.99 -23.01
C GLN A 31 27.28 4.33 -22.33
N PHE A 32 28.07 5.17 -22.99
CA PHE A 32 28.41 6.50 -22.49
C PHE A 32 27.16 7.35 -22.20
N ILE A 33 26.19 7.38 -23.11
CA ILE A 33 24.94 8.14 -22.93
C ILE A 33 24.10 7.57 -21.78
N LYS A 34 24.02 6.24 -21.65
CA LYS A 34 23.32 5.61 -20.52
C LYS A 34 23.97 5.98 -19.20
N ASP A 35 25.28 5.88 -19.09
CA ASP A 35 26.02 6.19 -17.86
C ASP A 35 25.88 7.67 -17.50
N TYR A 36 26.00 8.56 -18.49
CA TYR A 36 25.82 9.99 -18.31
C TYR A 36 24.43 10.35 -17.77
N VAL A 37 23.36 9.90 -18.43
CA VAL A 37 21.98 10.19 -18.00
C VAL A 37 21.69 9.56 -16.63
N THR A 38 22.30 8.41 -16.31
CA THR A 38 22.15 7.76 -14.99
C THR A 38 22.87 8.55 -13.90
N SER A 39 24.02 9.15 -14.20
CA SER A 39 24.81 9.96 -13.26
C SER A 39 24.24 11.37 -13.01
N CYS A 40 23.24 11.80 -13.79
CA CYS A 40 22.63 13.12 -13.64
C CYS A 40 21.87 13.23 -12.31
N GLN A 41 22.36 14.10 -11.41
CA GLN A 41 21.77 14.28 -10.08
C GLN A 41 20.34 14.83 -10.13
N GLN A 42 20.06 15.77 -11.04
CA GLN A 42 18.72 16.36 -11.17
C GLN A 42 17.70 15.30 -11.61
N CYS A 43 18.08 14.47 -12.57
CA CYS A 43 17.27 13.33 -12.97
C CYS A 43 17.11 12.32 -11.84
N SER A 44 18.20 11.96 -11.15
CA SER A 44 18.12 10.97 -10.06
C SER A 44 17.22 11.43 -8.91
N ARG A 45 17.16 12.73 -8.61
CA ARG A 45 16.31 13.29 -7.55
C ARG A 45 14.83 13.38 -7.95
N ASN A 46 14.55 13.71 -9.20
CA ASN A 46 13.19 13.99 -9.67
C ASN A 46 12.53 12.80 -10.39
N LYS A 47 13.30 11.74 -10.68
CA LYS A 47 12.78 10.58 -11.39
C LYS A 47 11.90 9.76 -10.47
N ASN A 48 10.61 9.70 -10.81
CA ASN A 48 9.68 8.78 -10.18
C ASN A 48 10.16 7.33 -10.37
N ILE A 49 10.21 6.60 -9.27
CA ILE A 49 10.49 5.17 -9.27
C ILE A 49 9.25 4.47 -9.82
N ASN A 50 9.28 4.12 -11.10
CA ASN A 50 8.16 3.43 -11.78
C ASN A 50 8.14 1.91 -11.57
N HIS A 51 9.06 1.36 -10.77
CA HIS A 51 8.99 -0.03 -10.33
C HIS A 51 8.29 -0.08 -8.98
N LYS A 52 7.30 -0.98 -8.84
CA LYS A 52 6.70 -1.30 -7.54
C LYS A 52 7.83 -1.62 -6.56
N LYS A 53 7.75 -1.11 -5.32
CA LYS A 53 8.55 -1.67 -4.22
C LYS A 53 8.28 -3.17 -4.21
N SER A 54 9.27 -3.97 -4.60
CA SER A 54 9.16 -5.42 -4.61
C SER A 54 9.34 -5.90 -3.17
N GLY A 55 8.31 -5.70 -2.35
CA GLY A 55 8.20 -6.29 -1.02
C GLY A 55 7.50 -7.63 -1.17
N ILE A 56 8.16 -8.71 -0.76
CA ILE A 56 7.49 -10.01 -0.62
C ILE A 56 6.53 -9.86 0.57
N LEU A 57 5.22 -9.87 0.29
CA LEU A 57 4.21 -9.94 1.34
C LEU A 57 4.39 -11.27 2.07
N LYS A 58 4.75 -11.22 3.36
CA LYS A 58 4.78 -12.43 4.20
C LYS A 58 3.36 -12.75 4.64
N PRO A 59 2.76 -13.86 4.22
CA PRO A 59 1.42 -14.22 4.65
C PRO A 59 1.42 -14.50 6.15
N LEU A 60 0.36 -14.08 6.84
CA LEU A 60 0.14 -14.45 8.23
C LEU A 60 -0.18 -15.95 8.32
N LEU A 61 0.33 -16.62 9.35
CA LEU A 61 0.06 -18.04 9.59
C LEU A 61 -1.46 -18.30 9.65
N ILE A 62 -1.90 -19.38 9.00
CA ILE A 62 -3.30 -19.81 9.07
C ILE A 62 -3.56 -20.29 10.51
N PRO A 63 -4.64 -19.84 11.17
CA PRO A 63 -4.96 -20.29 12.52
C PRO A 63 -5.29 -21.79 12.56
N ASN A 64 -5.08 -22.45 13.70
CA ASN A 64 -5.32 -23.89 13.86
C ASN A 64 -6.81 -24.26 14.04
N GLY A 65 -7.71 -23.27 14.01
CA GLY A 65 -9.13 -23.48 14.25
C GLY A 65 -9.94 -22.19 14.22
N PRO A 66 -11.28 -22.30 14.16
CA PRO A 66 -12.17 -21.15 14.14
C PRO A 66 -12.09 -20.36 15.44
N TRP A 67 -12.21 -19.03 15.34
CA TRP A 67 -12.27 -18.10 16.48
C TRP A 67 -11.04 -18.04 17.38
N ILE A 68 -9.97 -18.80 17.09
CA ILE A 68 -8.68 -18.71 17.79
C ILE A 68 -7.96 -17.41 17.45
N CYS A 69 -8.04 -17.00 16.19
CA CYS A 69 -7.44 -15.78 15.71
C CYS A 69 -8.46 -14.98 14.92
N ILE A 70 -8.66 -13.74 15.33
CA ILE A 70 -9.57 -12.81 14.67
C ILE A 70 -8.78 -11.65 14.07
N SER A 71 -9.45 -10.80 13.32
CA SER A 71 -9.01 -9.44 13.01
C SER A 71 -10.19 -8.50 13.23
N MET A 72 -9.92 -7.29 13.72
CA MET A 72 -10.93 -6.26 13.95
C MET A 72 -10.59 -5.03 13.14
N ASP A 73 -11.60 -4.43 12.52
CA ASP A 73 -11.46 -3.20 11.75
C ASP A 73 -12.74 -2.37 11.83
N PHE A 74 -12.67 -1.10 11.47
CA PHE A 74 -13.82 -0.19 11.43
C PHE A 74 -14.06 0.32 10.01
N ILE A 75 -15.31 0.24 9.58
CA ILE A 75 -15.80 1.02 8.44
C ILE A 75 -16.40 2.29 9.04
N THR A 76 -15.75 3.43 8.84
CA THR A 76 -16.15 4.73 9.39
C THR A 76 -16.65 5.68 8.31
N GLN A 77 -17.17 6.85 8.73
CA GLN A 77 -17.63 7.92 7.83
C GLN A 77 -18.80 7.47 6.92
N LEU A 78 -19.64 6.58 7.44
CA LEU A 78 -20.86 6.20 6.76
C LEU A 78 -21.93 7.29 6.97
N PRO A 79 -22.91 7.39 6.05
CA PRO A 79 -24.10 8.19 6.30
C PRO A 79 -24.76 7.75 7.61
N LEU A 80 -25.22 8.73 8.38
CA LEU A 80 -25.80 8.48 9.69
C LEU A 80 -27.13 7.72 9.53
N TYR A 81 -27.21 6.53 10.12
CA TYR A 81 -28.39 5.65 10.05
C TYR A 81 -28.69 5.09 11.45
N ASN A 82 -29.91 5.33 11.94
CA ASN A 82 -30.34 4.91 13.30
C ASN A 82 -29.33 5.27 14.40
N SER A 83 -28.76 6.48 14.33
CA SER A 83 -27.73 6.97 15.27
C SER A 83 -26.40 6.20 15.24
N PHE A 84 -26.08 5.54 14.13
CA PHE A 84 -24.79 4.92 13.87
C PHE A 84 -24.18 5.51 12.59
N ASP A 85 -22.86 5.73 12.59
CA ASP A 85 -22.10 6.24 11.44
C ASP A 85 -20.91 5.33 11.06
N SER A 86 -20.79 4.20 11.75
CA SER A 86 -19.67 3.28 11.63
C SER A 86 -20.11 1.82 11.84
N ILE A 87 -19.30 0.88 11.37
CA ILE A 87 -19.49 -0.55 11.57
C ILE A 87 -18.19 -1.15 12.07
N LEU A 88 -18.24 -1.81 13.23
CA LEU A 88 -17.16 -2.66 13.71
C LEU A 88 -17.26 -4.01 13.00
N VAL A 89 -16.19 -4.36 12.29
CA VAL A 89 -16.05 -5.61 11.54
C VAL A 89 -15.11 -6.53 12.31
N ILE A 90 -15.58 -7.72 12.66
CA ILE A 90 -14.76 -8.74 13.32
C ILE A 90 -14.75 -9.99 12.45
N VAL A 91 -13.57 -10.39 12.00
CA VAL A 91 -13.42 -11.51 11.06
C VAL A 91 -12.68 -12.65 11.73
N ASN A 92 -13.27 -13.85 11.68
CA ASN A 92 -12.59 -15.09 12.00
C ASN A 92 -11.58 -15.42 10.88
N ARG A 93 -10.28 -15.39 11.19
CA ARG A 93 -9.25 -15.57 10.17
C ARG A 93 -9.19 -16.97 9.56
N PHE A 94 -9.72 -17.98 10.26
CA PHE A 94 -9.79 -19.36 9.79
C PHE A 94 -10.91 -19.55 8.77
N SER A 95 -12.16 -19.30 9.16
CA SER A 95 -13.33 -19.56 8.30
C SER A 95 -13.72 -18.40 7.38
N LYS A 96 -13.14 -17.20 7.58
CA LYS A 96 -13.54 -15.95 6.93
C LYS A 96 -14.95 -15.47 7.27
N MET A 97 -15.60 -16.07 8.27
CA MET A 97 -16.85 -15.57 8.82
C MET A 97 -16.63 -14.18 9.42
N ALA A 98 -17.49 -13.23 9.05
CA ALA A 98 -17.45 -11.85 9.54
C ALA A 98 -18.71 -11.52 10.34
N VAL A 99 -18.52 -10.77 11.42
CA VAL A 99 -19.60 -10.20 12.25
C VAL A 99 -19.53 -8.69 12.09
N PHE A 100 -20.65 -8.10 11.66
CA PHE A 100 -20.80 -6.66 11.44
C PHE A 100 -21.66 -6.09 12.56
N ILE A 101 -21.12 -5.13 13.30
CA ILE A 101 -21.78 -4.53 14.47
C ILE A 101 -21.92 -3.02 14.22
N PRO A 102 -23.13 -2.48 14.09
CA PRO A 102 -23.33 -1.04 13.92
C PRO A 102 -22.85 -0.30 15.18
N THR A 103 -22.16 0.82 14.98
CA THR A 103 -21.53 1.60 16.05
C THR A 103 -21.29 3.05 15.62
N MET A 104 -20.72 3.85 16.52
CA MET A 104 -20.30 5.21 16.26
C MET A 104 -18.77 5.29 16.06
N SER A 105 -18.33 6.22 15.22
CA SER A 105 -16.92 6.54 14.98
C SER A 105 -16.25 7.10 16.24
N SER A 106 -17.05 7.70 17.13
CA SER A 106 -16.65 8.24 18.43
C SER A 106 -16.65 7.20 19.56
N ILE A 107 -16.83 5.91 19.26
CA ILE A 107 -16.88 4.85 20.27
C ILE A 107 -15.60 4.80 21.12
N THR A 108 -15.76 4.62 22.43
CA THR A 108 -14.62 4.47 23.35
C THR A 108 -14.08 3.04 23.36
N SER A 109 -12.88 2.84 23.92
CA SER A 109 -12.32 1.50 24.12
C SER A 109 -13.18 0.62 25.03
N LEU A 110 -13.86 1.22 26.02
CA LEU A 110 -14.77 0.51 26.92
C LEU A 110 -16.02 0.02 26.18
N ASP A 111 -16.62 0.89 25.37
CA ASP A 111 -17.77 0.55 24.55
C ASP A 111 -17.42 -0.55 23.53
N LEU A 112 -16.23 -0.47 22.92
CA LEU A 112 -15.71 -1.52 22.03
C LEU A 112 -15.60 -2.85 22.78
N ALA A 113 -15.04 -2.86 23.99
CA ALA A 113 -14.95 -4.07 24.81
C ALA A 113 -16.33 -4.66 25.11
N HIS A 114 -17.33 -3.82 25.41
CA HIS A 114 -18.71 -4.28 25.59
C HIS A 114 -19.30 -4.90 24.32
N LEU A 115 -19.12 -4.26 23.16
CA LEU A 115 -19.55 -4.82 21.87
C LEU A 115 -18.86 -6.15 21.57
N PHE A 116 -17.58 -6.25 21.87
CA PHE A 116 -16.79 -7.46 21.69
C PHE A 116 -17.30 -8.60 22.57
N ILE A 117 -17.49 -8.35 23.87
CA ILE A 117 -17.98 -9.36 24.82
C ILE A 117 -19.38 -9.83 24.40
N LYS A 118 -20.27 -8.88 24.10
CA LYS A 118 -21.67 -9.16 23.74
C LYS A 118 -21.80 -9.96 22.46
N ASN A 119 -21.02 -9.64 21.43
CA ASN A 119 -21.23 -10.18 20.08
C ASN A 119 -20.30 -11.34 19.71
N ILE A 120 -19.11 -11.41 20.31
CA ILE A 120 -18.10 -12.43 19.98
C ILE A 120 -17.87 -13.36 21.16
N PHE A 121 -17.42 -12.85 22.30
CA PHE A 121 -17.03 -13.68 23.44
C PHE A 121 -18.18 -14.57 23.93
N SER A 122 -19.38 -14.00 24.05
CA SER A 122 -20.58 -14.73 24.48
C SER A 122 -20.96 -15.92 23.59
N LYS A 123 -20.59 -15.89 22.30
CA LYS A 123 -20.99 -16.89 21.29
C LYS A 123 -19.86 -17.86 20.94
N HIS A 124 -18.61 -17.39 20.99
CA HIS A 124 -17.45 -18.08 20.43
C HIS A 124 -16.28 -18.23 21.41
N GLY A 125 -16.38 -17.62 22.60
CA GLY A 125 -15.30 -17.60 23.58
C GLY A 125 -14.21 -16.57 23.27
N LEU A 126 -13.13 -16.60 24.06
CA LEU A 126 -12.01 -15.68 23.92
C LEU A 126 -11.08 -16.13 22.79
N PRO A 127 -10.77 -15.28 21.80
CA PRO A 127 -9.71 -15.56 20.85
C PRO A 127 -8.36 -15.48 21.55
N SER A 128 -7.42 -16.33 21.13
CA SER A 128 -6.04 -16.29 21.63
C SER A 128 -5.23 -15.16 20.98
N ARG A 129 -5.63 -14.69 19.80
CA ARG A 129 -4.94 -13.64 19.04
C ARG A 129 -5.94 -12.73 18.32
N ILE A 130 -5.67 -11.44 18.34
CA ILE A 130 -6.41 -10.38 17.63
C ILE A 130 -5.45 -9.73 16.63
#